data_AF-A0A5F2I0Q0-F1
#
_entry.id   AF-A0A5F2I0Q0-F1
#
_cell.length_a   1.000
_cell.length_b   1.000
_cell.length_c   1.000
_cell.angle_alpha   90.00
_cell.angle_beta   90.00
_cell.angle_gamma   90.00
#
_symmetry.space_group_name_H-M   'P 1'
#
loop_
_entity.id
_entity.type
_entity.pdbx_description
1 polymer ?
#
loop_
_entity_poly.entity_id
_entity_poly.type
_entity_poly.pdbx_seq_one_letter_code
_entity_poly.pdbx_strand_id
1 'polypeptide(L)'
;SVRGGYVPRKGPHGADVAMRLGGESGTALKAAGRHADIFELAAGSPDEVRHLIQRVRSAAAEHGRAGRLRFALPVRIRPEGWVGAADHQAVDVAGPPARLALA
;
A
#
# COMPACT_ATOMS: atom_id res chain seq x y z
N SER A 1 -31.58 12.60 -0.06
CA SER A 1 -30.17 12.92 0.23
C SER A 1 -29.43 13.07 -1.09
N VAL A 2 -28.88 14.24 -1.39
CA VAL A 2 -28.11 14.49 -2.64
C VAL A 2 -26.69 13.96 -2.44
N ARG A 3 -26.29 12.95 -3.21
CA ARG A 3 -24.90 12.47 -3.26
C ARG A 3 -24.17 13.18 -4.40
N GLY A 4 -22.94 13.63 -4.16
CA GLY A 4 -22.08 14.20 -5.20
C GLY A 4 -22.37 15.67 -5.56
N GLY A 5 -23.10 16.41 -4.72
CA GLY A 5 -23.25 17.86 -4.91
C GLY A 5 -21.90 18.58 -4.90
N TYR A 6 -21.70 19.47 -5.87
CA TYR A 6 -20.48 20.27 -5.97
C TYR A 6 -20.38 21.24 -4.78
N VAL A 7 -19.22 21.24 -4.11
CA VAL A 7 -18.90 22.17 -3.03
C VAL A 7 -17.54 22.79 -3.37
N PRO A 8 -17.42 24.12 -3.51
CA PRO A 8 -16.18 24.78 -3.96
C PRO A 8 -14.94 24.47 -3.10
N ARG A 9 -15.15 24.18 -1.81
CA ARG A 9 -14.07 23.85 -0.86
C ARG A 9 -13.67 22.37 -0.85
N LYS A 10 -14.38 21.51 -1.58
CA LYS A 10 -14.16 20.07 -1.57
C LYS A 10 -13.32 19.67 -2.77
N GLY A 11 -12.30 18.83 -2.55
CA GLY A 11 -11.47 18.31 -3.63
C GLY A 11 -12.27 17.47 -4.63
N PRO A 12 -11.70 17.15 -5.80
CA PRO A 12 -12.38 16.42 -6.88
C PRO A 12 -12.88 15.03 -6.46
N HIS A 13 -12.28 14.42 -5.44
CA HIS A 13 -12.68 13.11 -4.91
C HIS A 13 -13.74 13.24 -3.80
N GLY A 14 -14.17 14.45 -3.51
CA GLY A 14 -15.21 14.69 -2.53
C GLY A 14 -14.83 14.17 -1.16
N ALA A 15 -15.64 13.24 -0.65
CA ALA A 15 -15.42 12.57 0.65
C ALA A 15 -14.75 11.21 0.46
N ASP A 16 -14.45 10.83 -0.77
CA ASP A 16 -13.91 9.54 -1.18
C ASP A 16 -12.39 9.63 -1.36
N VAL A 17 -11.72 10.20 -0.35
CA VAL A 17 -10.25 10.29 -0.35
C VAL A 17 -9.70 8.98 0.19
N ALA A 18 -9.04 8.20 -0.67
CA ALA A 18 -8.45 6.92 -0.28
C ALA A 18 -7.38 7.12 0.79
N MET A 19 -7.56 6.47 1.94
CA MET A 19 -6.61 6.52 3.04
C MET A 19 -5.53 5.45 2.85
N ARG A 20 -4.28 5.90 2.79
CA ARG A 20 -3.11 5.05 2.66
C ARG A 20 -2.34 5.02 3.98
N LEU A 21 -2.13 3.83 4.53
CA LEU A 21 -1.49 3.62 5.82
C LEU A 21 -0.41 2.53 5.70
N GLY A 22 0.60 2.56 6.56
CA GLY A 22 1.68 1.58 6.59
C GLY A 22 2.21 1.38 8.00
N GLY A 23 3.23 0.51 8.12
CA GLY A 23 3.91 0.22 9.37
C GLY A 23 3.59 -1.17 9.94
N GLU A 24 4.54 -1.71 10.70
CA GLU A 24 4.51 -3.11 11.14
C GLU A 24 4.13 -3.30 12.62
N SER A 25 4.03 -2.19 13.37
CA SER A 25 3.67 -2.21 14.77
C SER A 25 2.22 -2.66 14.95
N GLY A 26 1.91 -3.34 16.06
CA GLY A 26 0.55 -3.84 16.31
C GLY A 26 -0.51 -2.74 16.33
N THR A 27 -0.15 -1.51 16.75
CA THR A 27 -1.02 -0.34 16.71
C THR A 27 -1.28 0.14 15.28
N ALA A 28 -0.25 0.16 14.43
CA ALA A 28 -0.38 0.51 13.02
C ALA A 28 -1.31 -0.47 12.28
N LEU A 29 -1.19 -1.78 12.54
CA LEU A 29 -2.04 -2.79 11.90
C LEU A 29 -3.51 -2.66 12.32
N LYS A 30 -3.78 -2.30 13.59
CA LYS A 30 -5.16 -2.03 14.06
C LYS A 30 -5.76 -0.80 13.39
N ALA A 31 -4.99 0.29 13.31
CA ALA A 31 -5.43 1.50 12.62
C ALA A 31 -5.67 1.24 11.13
N ALA A 32 -4.76 0.51 10.48
CA ALA A 32 -4.88 0.11 9.09
C ALA A 32 -6.11 -0.78 8.85
N GLY A 33 -6.33 -1.81 9.67
CA GLY A 33 -7.48 -2.70 9.52
C GLY A 33 -8.82 -1.97 9.66
N ARG A 34 -8.87 -0.93 10.51
CA ARG A 34 -10.08 -0.12 10.71
C ARG A 34 -10.29 0.94 9.63
N HIS A 35 -9.23 1.61 9.19
CA HIS A 35 -9.34 2.85 8.42
C HIS A 35 -8.77 2.75 7.00
N ALA A 36 -7.70 1.98 6.76
CA ALA A 36 -7.01 1.98 5.48
C ALA A 36 -7.90 1.49 4.32
N ASP A 37 -7.77 2.17 3.20
CA ASP A 37 -8.20 1.67 1.90
C ASP A 37 -7.03 1.00 1.17
N ILE A 38 -5.82 1.53 1.37
CA ILE A 38 -4.56 1.00 0.83
C ILE A 38 -3.56 0.82 1.97
N PHE A 39 -2.98 -0.37 2.09
CA PHE A 39 -1.87 -0.65 2.99
C PHE A 39 -0.54 -0.68 2.22
N GLU A 40 0.42 0.14 2.66
CA GLU A 40 1.79 0.11 2.13
C GLU A 40 2.60 -1.02 2.76
N LEU A 41 3.15 -1.87 1.90
CA LEU A 41 4.02 -2.96 2.30
C LEU A 41 5.46 -2.44 2.44
N ALA A 42 6.15 -2.90 3.49
CA ALA A 42 7.58 -2.72 3.62
C ALA A 42 8.33 -3.62 2.60
N ALA A 43 9.54 -3.20 2.23
CA ALA A 43 10.44 -4.05 1.48
C ALA A 43 10.85 -5.25 2.36
N GLY A 44 10.72 -6.46 1.83
CA GLY A 44 11.01 -7.68 2.56
C GLY A 44 10.91 -8.90 1.65
N SER A 45 11.21 -10.06 2.21
CA SER A 45 10.99 -11.32 1.51
C SER A 45 9.50 -11.56 1.22
N PRO A 46 9.16 -12.35 0.19
CA PRO A 46 7.76 -12.69 -0.11
C PRO A 46 7.02 -13.30 1.09
N ASP A 47 7.73 -14.05 1.94
CA ASP A 47 7.15 -14.68 3.14
C ASP A 47 6.85 -13.66 4.25
N GLU A 48 7.75 -12.71 4.48
CA GLU A 48 7.51 -11.60 5.42
C GLU A 48 6.33 -10.74 4.95
N VAL A 49 6.29 -10.40 3.67
CA VAL A 49 5.19 -9.66 3.06
C VAL A 49 3.87 -10.43 3.19
N ARG A 50 3.88 -11.73 2.90
CA ARG A 50 2.71 -12.61 3.09
C ARG A 50 2.24 -12.57 4.54
N HIS A 51 3.15 -12.71 5.50
CA HIS A 51 2.81 -12.68 6.92
C HIS A 51 2.22 -11.32 7.34
N LEU A 52 2.80 -10.22 6.87
CA LEU A 52 2.28 -8.88 7.10
C LEU A 52 0.86 -8.70 6.53
N ILE A 53 0.62 -9.14 5.29
CA ILE A 53 -0.71 -9.11 4.65
C ILE A 53 -1.72 -9.89 5.50
N GLN A 54 -1.36 -11.08 5.99
CA GLN A 54 -2.26 -11.88 6.84
C GLN A 54 -2.63 -11.13 8.12
N ARG A 55 -1.64 -10.53 8.81
CA ARG A 55 -1.89 -9.78 10.04
C ARG A 55 -2.82 -8.59 9.82
N VAL A 56 -2.63 -7.82 8.74
CA VAL A 56 -3.50 -6.68 8.43
C VAL A 56 -4.91 -7.15 8.04
N ARG A 57 -5.03 -8.23 7.25
CA ARG A 57 -6.34 -8.79 6.89
C ARG A 57 -7.10 -9.29 8.11
N SER A 58 -6.43 -9.94 9.06
CA SER A 58 -7.05 -10.35 10.32
C SER A 58 -7.59 -9.15 11.10
N ALA A 59 -6.80 -8.08 11.24
CA ALA A 59 -7.25 -6.84 11.89
C ALA A 59 -8.42 -6.16 11.12
N ALA A 60 -8.44 -6.24 9.79
CA ALA A 60 -9.53 -5.71 8.98
C ALA A 60 -10.80 -6.58 9.03
N ALA A 61 -10.65 -7.89 9.27
CA ALA A 61 -11.77 -8.82 9.39
C ALA A 61 -12.63 -8.52 10.63
N GLU A 62 -12.01 -8.09 11.73
CA GLU A 62 -12.70 -7.60 12.95
C GLU A 62 -13.66 -6.43 12.65
N HIS A 63 -13.45 -5.73 11.53
CA HIS A 63 -14.25 -4.59 11.10
C HIS A 63 -15.11 -4.89 9.85
N GLY A 64 -15.17 -6.14 9.38
CA GLY A 64 -15.89 -6.53 8.17
C GLY A 64 -15.31 -5.90 6.89
N ARG A 65 -14.04 -5.42 6.93
CA ARG A 65 -13.39 -4.68 5.84
C ARG A 65 -12.30 -5.47 5.10
N ALA A 66 -12.05 -6.73 5.45
CA ALA A 66 -10.96 -7.52 4.87
C ALA A 66 -10.96 -7.60 3.33
N GLY A 67 -12.13 -7.55 2.68
CA GLY A 67 -12.26 -7.55 1.22
C GLY A 67 -12.07 -6.17 0.54
N ARG A 68 -12.08 -5.08 1.31
CA ARG A 68 -11.93 -3.70 0.78
C ARG A 68 -10.49 -3.23 0.77
N LEU A 69 -9.67 -3.79 1.64
CA LEU A 69 -8.28 -3.40 1.78
C LEU A 69 -7.44 -3.82 0.56
N ARG A 70 -6.76 -2.85 -0.03
CA ARG A 70 -5.78 -3.04 -1.11
C ARG A 70 -4.37 -2.95 -0.56
N PHE A 71 -3.40 -3.54 -1.26
CA PHE A 71 -2.00 -3.55 -0.87
C PHE A 71 -1.17 -2.89 -1.97
N ALA A 72 -0.19 -2.10 -1.56
CA ALA A 72 0.75 -1.47 -2.48
C ALA A 72 2.18 -1.78 -2.02
N LEU A 73 2.99 -2.32 -2.94
CA LEU A 73 4.41 -2.51 -2.74
C LEU A 73 5.16 -1.42 -3.52
N PRO A 74 5.89 -0.52 -2.85
CA PRO A 74 6.74 0.44 -3.55
C PRO A 74 7.90 -0.30 -4.23
N VAL A 75 7.96 -0.20 -5.56
CA VAL A 75 9.02 -0.80 -6.37
C VAL A 75 9.78 0.32 -7.09
N ARG A 76 11.10 0.22 -7.14
CA ARG A 76 11.97 1.11 -7.90
C ARG A 76 12.64 0.31 -8.99
N ILE A 77 12.50 0.80 -10.21
CA ILE A 77 13.18 0.24 -11.36
C ILE A 77 14.44 1.05 -11.59
N ARG A 78 15.60 0.40 -11.51
CA ARG A 78 16.89 1.00 -11.80
C ARG A 78 17.43 0.50 -13.14
N PRO A 79 18.07 1.37 -13.94
CA PRO A 79 18.85 0.91 -15.07
C PRO A 79 19.98 0.00 -14.58
N GLU A 80 20.36 -0.95 -15.43
CA GLU A 80 21.45 -1.88 -15.15
C GLU A 80 22.75 -1.10 -14.83
N GLY A 81 23.47 -1.50 -13.78
CA GLY A 81 24.72 -0.85 -13.37
C GLY A 81 24.58 0.39 -12.47
N TRP A 82 23.40 0.69 -11.92
CA TRP A 82 23.23 1.79 -10.97
C TRP A 82 23.97 1.55 -9.64
N VAL A 83 24.84 2.49 -9.25
CA VAL A 83 25.61 2.48 -7.99
C VAL A 83 25.22 3.71 -7.17
N GLY A 84 24.07 3.66 -6.50
CA GLY A 84 23.60 4.74 -5.62
C GLY A 84 23.06 4.18 -4.30
N ALA A 85 22.84 5.04 -3.31
CA ALA A 85 22.39 4.63 -1.98
C ALA A 85 21.00 3.98 -2.03
N ALA A 86 20.89 2.77 -1.48
CA ALA A 86 19.62 2.09 -1.31
C ALA A 86 18.75 2.88 -0.33
N ASP A 87 17.46 3.03 -0.67
CA ASP A 87 16.47 3.53 0.26
C ASP A 87 15.68 2.34 0.78
N HIS A 88 15.64 2.19 2.09
CA HIS A 88 15.08 1.01 2.73
C HIS A 88 13.56 0.90 2.59
N GLN A 89 12.87 1.92 2.05
CA GLN A 89 11.42 1.94 1.95
C GLN A 89 10.87 1.33 0.65
N ALA A 90 11.70 0.94 -0.33
CA ALA A 90 11.21 0.38 -1.59
C ALA A 90 12.00 -0.86 -2.03
N VAL A 91 11.34 -1.75 -2.77
CA VAL A 91 11.98 -2.90 -3.41
C VAL A 91 12.71 -2.41 -4.66
N ASP A 92 14.03 -2.55 -4.68
CA ASP A 92 14.84 -2.23 -5.86
C ASP A 92 14.84 -3.41 -6.84
N VAL A 93 14.52 -3.12 -8.10
CA VAL A 93 14.50 -4.08 -9.20
C VAL A 93 15.37 -3.53 -10.34
N ALA A 94 16.33 -4.32 -10.78
CA ALA A 94 17.26 -3.93 -11.85
C ALA A 94 16.89 -4.61 -13.17
N GLY A 95 16.95 -3.84 -14.26
CA GLY A 95 16.82 -4.37 -15.62
C GLY A 95 15.90 -3.55 -16.51
N PRO A 96 15.83 -3.88 -17.82
CA PRO A 96 14.94 -3.19 -18.75
C PRO A 96 13.46 -3.35 -18.34
N PRO A 97 12.65 -2.28 -18.34
CA PRO A 97 11.27 -2.33 -17.85
C PRO A 97 10.41 -3.37 -18.58
N ALA A 98 10.67 -3.59 -19.88
CA ALA A 98 10.00 -4.62 -20.66
C ALA A 98 10.25 -6.05 -20.15
N ARG A 99 11.44 -6.32 -19.60
CA ARG A 99 11.80 -7.62 -19.02
C ARG A 99 11.17 -7.82 -17.64
N LEU A 100 11.08 -6.74 -16.86
CA LEU A 100 10.48 -6.75 -15.53
C LEU A 100 8.96 -6.97 -15.57
N ALA A 101 8.28 -6.53 -16.64
CA ALA A 101 6.84 -6.74 -16.81
C ALA A 101 6.45 -8.20 -17.12
N LEU A 102 7.42 -9.06 -17.44
CA LEU A 102 7.21 -10.47 -17.81
C LEU A 102 7.51 -11.46 -16.67
N ALA A 103 8.04 -10.96 -15.55
CA ALA A 103 8.39 -11.75 -14.37
C ALA A 103 7.25 -11.70 -13.33
#